data_AF-L9YQG8-F1
#
_entry.id   AF-L9YQG8-F1
#
_cell.length_a   1.000
_cell.length_b   1.000
_cell.length_c   1.000
_cell.angle_alpha   90.00
_cell.angle_beta   90.00
_cell.angle_gamma   90.00
#
_symmetry.space_group_name_H-M   'P 1'
#
loop_
_entity.id
_entity.type
_entity.pdbx_description
1 polymer ?
#
loop_
_entity_poly.entity_id
_entity_poly.type
_entity_poly.pdbx_seq_one_letter_code
_entity_poly.pdbx_strand_id
1 'polypeptide(L)'
;MSRLGRVGAETSAGWRSFVRRRTAVFFTFFFPVILIVIFGALVRTDPTGGGLFTEPAAYYVPGYLAVVVLFTPLSRMGSEVARHREGSRFEKLATTPLTRGEWLLAQTAVNAAIIGLASLLILGL
;
A
#
# COMPACT_ATOMS: atom_id res chain seq x y z
N MET A 1 -22.18 14.08 -15.88
CA MET A 1 -21.59 13.12 -14.91
C MET A 1 -21.71 13.71 -13.51
N SER A 2 -22.14 12.93 -12.52
CA SER A 2 -22.18 13.35 -11.11
C SER A 2 -20.77 13.41 -10.50
N ARG A 3 -20.59 14.18 -9.42
CA ARG A 3 -19.31 14.28 -8.68
C ARG A 3 -18.80 12.89 -8.24
N LEU A 4 -19.70 12.07 -7.72
CA LEU A 4 -19.40 10.68 -7.31
C LEU A 4 -18.95 9.81 -8.48
N GLY A 5 -19.55 9.98 -9.66
CA GLY A 5 -19.17 9.24 -10.86
C GLY A 5 -17.75 9.55 -11.32
N ARG A 6 -17.30 10.81 -11.20
CA ARG A 6 -15.92 11.20 -11.53
C ARG A 6 -14.90 10.59 -10.57
N VAL A 7 -15.16 10.69 -9.26
CA VAL A 7 -14.30 10.09 -8.23
C VAL A 7 -14.22 8.57 -8.43
N GLY A 8 -15.36 7.90 -8.62
CA GLY A 8 -15.39 6.45 -8.85
C GLY A 8 -14.63 6.02 -10.11
N ALA A 9 -14.74 6.79 -11.21
CA ALA A 9 -14.00 6.52 -12.43
C ALA A 9 -12.48 6.63 -12.21
N GLU A 10 -12.00 7.69 -11.54
CA GLU A 10 -10.57 7.85 -11.23
C GLU A 10 -10.06 6.83 -10.23
N THR A 11 -10.84 6.49 -9.20
CA THR A 11 -10.50 5.42 -8.25
C THR A 11 -10.34 4.09 -9.00
N SER A 12 -11.27 3.77 -9.91
CA SER A 12 -11.20 2.56 -10.72
C SER A 12 -9.99 2.57 -11.67
N ALA A 13 -9.68 3.71 -12.28
CA ALA A 13 -8.49 3.87 -13.11
C ALA A 13 -7.20 3.68 -12.29
N GLY A 14 -7.12 4.27 -11.10
CA GLY A 14 -5.99 4.12 -10.17
C GLY A 14 -5.80 2.67 -9.72
N TRP A 15 -6.89 2.00 -9.34
CA TRP A 15 -6.86 0.59 -8.98
C TRP A 15 -6.35 -0.29 -10.12
N ARG A 16 -6.90 -0.13 -11.34
CA ARG A 16 -6.46 -0.88 -12.52
C ARG A 16 -4.98 -0.61 -12.86
N SER A 17 -4.54 0.64 -12.75
CA SER A 17 -3.15 1.02 -12.95
C SER A 17 -2.22 0.30 -11.98
N PHE A 18 -2.63 0.22 -10.71
CA PHE A 18 -1.87 -0.49 -9.68
C PHE A 18 -1.78 -2.00 -9.95
N VAL A 19 -2.91 -2.68 -10.15
CA VAL A 19 -2.91 -4.15 -10.31
C VAL A 19 -2.21 -4.62 -11.59
N ARG A 20 -2.14 -3.77 -12.63
CA ARG A 20 -1.36 -4.05 -13.85
C ARG A 20 0.15 -4.00 -13.62
N ARG A 21 0.61 -3.33 -12.56
CA ARG A 21 2.04 -3.26 -12.21
C ARG A 21 2.42 -4.40 -11.28
N ARG A 22 2.69 -5.57 -11.87
CA ARG A 22 3.04 -6.81 -11.15
C ARG A 22 4.14 -6.61 -10.11
N THR A 23 5.21 -5.89 -10.46
CA THR A 23 6.31 -5.58 -9.53
C THR A 23 5.82 -4.80 -8.31
N ALA A 24 4.98 -3.79 -8.51
CA ALA A 24 4.45 -2.98 -7.41
C ALA A 24 3.52 -3.80 -6.50
N VAL A 25 2.66 -4.64 -7.09
CA VAL A 25 1.79 -5.55 -6.36
C VAL A 25 2.63 -6.51 -5.49
N PHE A 26 3.65 -7.13 -6.07
CA PHE A 26 4.56 -8.03 -5.36
C PHE A 26 5.21 -7.37 -4.15
N PHE A 27 5.87 -6.22 -4.33
CA PHE A 27 6.58 -5.55 -3.24
C PHE A 27 5.66 -4.99 -2.16
N THR A 28 4.38 -4.77 -2.46
CA THR A 28 3.45 -4.24 -1.47
C THR A 28 2.84 -5.33 -0.60
N PHE A 29 2.48 -6.47 -1.20
CA PHE A 29 1.78 -7.53 -0.48
C PHE A 29 2.69 -8.68 -0.08
N PHE A 30 3.46 -9.20 -1.04
CA PHE A 30 4.22 -10.44 -0.85
C PHE A 30 5.53 -10.20 -0.12
N PHE A 31 6.25 -9.12 -0.47
CA PHE A 31 7.55 -8.85 0.14
C PHE A 31 7.48 -8.69 1.68
N PRO A 32 6.54 -7.92 2.26
CA PRO A 32 6.41 -7.84 3.72
C PRO A 32 6.08 -9.19 4.36
N VAL A 33 5.18 -9.98 3.77
CA VAL A 33 4.85 -11.31 4.28
C VAL A 33 6.04 -12.25 4.24
N ILE A 34 6.79 -12.28 3.14
CA ILE A 34 7.99 -13.08 3.01
C ILE A 34 8.99 -12.70 4.11
N LEU A 35 9.21 -11.41 4.36
CA LEU A 35 10.08 -10.97 5.45
C LEU A 35 9.58 -11.44 6.81
N ILE A 36 8.29 -11.29 7.12
CA ILE A 36 7.72 -11.74 8.41
C ILE A 36 7.90 -13.25 8.57
N VAL A 37 7.58 -14.04 7.55
CA VAL A 37 7.74 -15.50 7.58
C VAL A 37 9.20 -15.90 7.74
N ILE A 38 10.12 -15.28 6.99
CA ILE A 38 11.55 -15.55 7.11
C ILE A 38 12.03 -15.21 8.50
N PHE A 39 11.78 -13.99 9.01
CA PHE A 39 12.23 -13.59 10.34
C PHE A 39 11.58 -14.45 11.44
N GLY A 40 10.30 -14.80 11.33
CA GLY A 40 9.63 -15.68 12.27
C GLY A 40 10.21 -17.10 12.28
N ALA A 41 10.51 -17.66 11.11
CA ALA A 41 11.01 -19.02 10.98
C ALA A 41 12.51 -19.16 11.30
N LEU A 42 13.34 -18.22 10.84
CA LEU A 42 14.80 -18.27 10.98
C LEU A 42 15.28 -17.82 12.35
N VAL A 43 14.64 -16.80 12.94
CA VAL A 43 15.19 -16.16 14.14
C VAL A 43 14.82 -16.92 15.42
N ARG A 44 13.90 -17.90 15.36
CA ARG A 44 13.38 -18.72 16.47
C ARG A 44 13.11 -17.90 17.73
N THR A 45 11.83 -17.65 18.01
CA THR A 45 11.44 -17.08 19.30
C THR A 45 11.79 -18.06 20.41
N ASP A 46 12.81 -17.75 21.22
CA ASP A 46 13.24 -18.59 22.34
C ASP A 46 13.11 -17.80 23.65
N PRO A 47 12.07 -18.07 24.45
CA PRO A 47 11.85 -17.42 25.73
C PRO A 47 12.99 -17.64 26.74
N THR A 48 13.85 -18.66 26.51
CA THR A 48 14.90 -19.05 27.44
C THR A 48 16.29 -18.45 27.15
N GLY A 49 16.37 -17.51 26.19
CA GLY A 49 17.52 -16.60 26.06
C GLY A 49 18.51 -16.88 24.92
N GLY A 50 18.21 -17.83 24.02
CA GLY A 50 19.05 -18.11 22.85
C GLY A 50 18.64 -17.37 21.56
N GLY A 51 17.42 -16.83 21.49
CA GLY A 51 16.82 -16.22 20.30
C GLY A 51 16.95 -14.70 20.27
N LEU A 52 16.94 -14.11 19.07
CA LEU A 52 16.93 -12.64 18.88
C LEU A 52 15.57 -12.02 19.23
N PHE A 53 14.51 -12.84 19.26
CA PHE A 53 13.16 -12.48 19.67
C PHE A 53 12.75 -13.30 20.89
N THR A 54 12.29 -12.62 21.94
CA THR A 54 11.91 -13.25 23.22
C THR A 54 10.42 -13.52 23.35
N GLU A 55 9.60 -12.86 22.51
CA GLU A 55 8.14 -12.94 22.57
C GLU A 55 7.56 -13.80 21.43
N PRO A 56 6.33 -14.32 21.58
CA PRO A 56 5.63 -15.00 20.50
C PRO A 56 5.41 -14.09 19.27
N ALA A 57 5.33 -14.68 18.08
CA ALA A 57 5.20 -13.94 16.82
C ALA A 57 4.06 -12.89 16.81
N ALA A 58 2.93 -13.20 17.46
CA ALA A 58 1.77 -12.30 17.58
C ALA A 58 2.10 -10.96 18.26
N TYR A 59 3.08 -10.92 19.16
CA TYR A 59 3.51 -9.70 19.85
C TYR A 59 4.06 -8.65 18.87
N TYR A 60 4.67 -9.09 17.77
CA TYR A 60 5.30 -8.20 16.78
C TYR A 60 4.33 -7.72 15.69
N VAL A 61 3.12 -8.28 15.61
CA VAL A 61 2.10 -7.93 14.60
C VAL A 61 1.78 -6.42 14.58
N PRO A 62 1.55 -5.74 15.71
CA PRO A 62 1.33 -4.29 15.71
C PRO A 62 2.52 -3.50 15.12
N GLY A 63 3.75 -3.96 15.34
CA GLY A 63 4.96 -3.37 14.78
C GLY A 63 5.01 -3.51 13.27
N TYR A 64 4.72 -4.71 12.74
CA TYR A 64 4.63 -4.94 11.30
C TYR A 64 3.52 -4.12 10.64
N LEU A 65 2.36 -4.01 11.30
CA LEU A 65 1.26 -3.17 10.84
C LEU A 65 1.64 -1.69 10.81
N ALA A 66 2.30 -1.18 11.86
CA ALA A 66 2.76 0.20 11.90
C ALA A 66 3.72 0.51 10.74
N VAL A 67 4.66 -0.39 10.47
CA VAL A 67 5.57 -0.25 9.33
C VAL A 67 4.80 -0.21 8.01
N VAL A 68 3.88 -1.15 7.76
CA VAL A 68 3.11 -1.16 6.50
C VAL A 68 2.23 0.07 6.35
N VAL A 69 1.52 0.48 7.40
CA VAL A 69 0.63 1.65 7.36
C VAL A 69 1.41 2.94 7.14
N LEU A 70 2.62 3.07 7.70
CA LEU A 70 3.44 4.28 7.58
C LEU A 70 4.29 4.32 6.31
N PHE A 71 5.03 3.25 6.01
CA PHE A 71 6.00 3.25 4.90
C PHE A 71 5.34 3.07 3.53
N THR A 72 4.29 2.25 3.42
CA THR A 72 3.65 1.96 2.13
C THR A 72 3.13 3.21 1.42
N PRO A 73 2.34 4.10 2.06
CA PRO A 73 1.91 5.33 1.39
C PRO A 73 3.09 6.25 1.08
N LEU A 74 4.06 6.37 1.99
CA LEU A 74 5.21 7.26 1.82
C LEU A 74 6.03 6.88 0.57
N SER A 75 6.41 5.60 0.43
CA SER A 75 7.16 5.12 -0.73
C SER A 75 6.35 5.20 -2.03
N ARG A 76 5.03 5.00 -1.96
CA ARG A 76 4.15 5.08 -3.12
C ARG A 76 3.90 6.49 -3.59
N MET A 77 3.68 7.44 -2.68
CA MET A 77 3.34 8.82 -3.03
C MET A 77 4.46 9.47 -3.84
N GLY A 78 5.73 9.33 -3.45
CA GLY A 78 6.85 9.85 -4.23
C GLY A 78 6.90 9.26 -5.64
N SER A 79 6.70 7.95 -5.75
CA SER A 79 6.74 7.23 -7.02
C SER A 79 5.54 7.57 -7.92
N GLU A 80 4.34 7.74 -7.37
CA GLU A 80 3.16 8.13 -8.13
C GLU A 80 3.28 9.58 -8.64
N VAL A 81 3.73 10.52 -7.82
CA VAL A 81 3.88 11.92 -8.23
C VAL A 81 4.90 12.05 -9.37
N ALA A 82 6.04 11.35 -9.27
CA ALA A 82 7.04 11.33 -10.35
C ALA A 82 6.43 10.80 -11.66
N ARG A 83 5.72 9.66 -11.62
CA ARG A 83 5.05 9.09 -12.80
C ARG A 83 4.00 10.00 -13.42
N HIS A 84 3.22 10.70 -12.59
CA HIS A 84 2.19 11.61 -13.09
C HIS A 84 2.81 12.81 -13.81
N ARG A 85 3.99 13.26 -13.37
CA ARG A 85 4.79 14.28 -14.06
C ARG A 85 5.39 13.77 -15.37
N GLU A 86 6.01 12.58 -15.37
CA GLU A 86 6.59 11.96 -16.57
C GLU A 86 5.56 11.74 -17.69
N GLY A 87 4.32 11.37 -17.34
CA GLY A 87 3.26 11.08 -18.32
C GLY A 87 2.41 12.29 -18.75
N SER A 88 2.75 13.50 -18.30
CA SER A 88 1.92 14.72 -18.39
C SER A 88 0.45 14.46 -18.01
N ARG A 89 0.21 13.57 -17.03
CA ARG A 89 -1.14 13.12 -16.69
C ARG A 89 -1.97 14.25 -16.10
N PHE A 90 -1.34 15.19 -15.39
CA PHE A 90 -2.01 16.37 -14.84
C PHE A 90 -2.52 17.31 -15.94
N GLU A 91 -1.79 17.48 -17.04
CA GLU A 91 -2.24 18.29 -18.19
C GLU A 91 -3.46 17.65 -18.85
N LYS A 92 -3.44 16.33 -19.04
CA LYS A 92 -4.59 15.59 -19.58
C LYS A 92 -5.80 15.69 -18.66
N LEU A 93 -5.62 15.53 -17.36
CA LEU A 93 -6.71 15.66 -16.37
C LEU A 93 -7.27 17.08 -16.31
N ALA A 94 -6.48 18.12 -16.58
CA ALA A 94 -6.95 19.50 -16.64
C ALA A 94 -7.94 19.76 -17.79
N THR A 95 -7.94 18.92 -18.83
CA THR A 95 -8.94 18.97 -19.91
C THR A 95 -10.27 18.28 -19.55
N THR A 96 -10.34 17.64 -18.38
CA THR A 96 -11.53 16.95 -17.89
C THR A 96 -12.25 17.78 -16.81
N PRO A 97 -13.55 17.55 -16.56
CA PRO A 97 -14.28 18.23 -15.49
C PRO A 97 -13.90 17.77 -14.07
N LEU A 98 -12.82 17.01 -13.90
CA LEU A 98 -12.34 16.51 -12.61
C LEU A 98 -11.63 17.63 -11.85
N THR A 99 -12.09 17.90 -10.63
CA THR A 99 -11.44 18.89 -9.76
C THR A 99 -10.22 18.30 -9.03
N ARG A 100 -9.30 19.17 -8.58
CA ARG A 100 -8.13 18.74 -7.79
C ARG A 100 -8.52 17.97 -6.51
N GLY A 101 -9.60 18.39 -5.84
CA GLY A 101 -10.11 17.72 -4.65
C GLY A 101 -10.68 16.34 -4.94
N GLU A 102 -11.44 16.19 -6.04
CA GLU A 102 -11.96 14.88 -6.48
C GLU A 102 -10.82 13.91 -6.82
N TRP A 103 -9.75 14.40 -7.46
CA TRP A 103 -8.56 13.60 -7.74
C TRP A 103 -7.84 13.16 -6.46
N LEU A 104 -7.63 14.07 -5.51
CA LEU A 104 -7.00 13.74 -4.22
C LEU A 104 -7.82 12.71 -3.45
N LEU A 105 -9.15 12.86 -3.41
CA LEU A 105 -10.03 11.88 -2.77
C LEU A 105 -9.95 10.51 -3.46
N ALA A 106 -9.94 10.48 -4.78
CA ALA A 106 -9.82 9.23 -5.53
C ALA A 106 -8.48 8.52 -5.24
N GLN A 107 -7.37 9.26 -5.23
CA GLN A 107 -6.05 8.73 -4.94
C GLN A 107 -5.92 8.22 -3.50
N THR A 108 -6.46 8.98 -2.54
CA THR A 108 -6.52 8.57 -1.13
C THR A 108 -7.34 7.31 -0.95
N ALA A 109 -8.50 7.19 -1.61
CA ALA A 109 -9.34 6.00 -1.54
C ALA A 109 -8.62 4.74 -2.06
N VAL A 110 -7.93 4.83 -3.20
CA VAL A 110 -7.13 3.72 -3.75
C VAL A 110 -6.00 3.33 -2.80
N ASN A 111 -5.25 4.31 -2.30
CA ASN A 111 -4.15 4.05 -1.38
C ASN A 111 -4.64 3.43 -0.06
N ALA A 112 -5.72 3.95 0.52
CA ALA A 112 -6.33 3.41 1.73
C ALA A 112 -6.81 1.98 1.54
N ALA A 113 -7.45 1.67 0.41
CA ALA A 113 -7.86 0.30 0.10
C ALA A 113 -6.67 -0.65 0.00
N ILE A 114 -5.58 -0.23 -0.66
CA ILE A 114 -4.38 -1.06 -0.82
C ILE A 114 -3.68 -1.30 0.52
N ILE A 115 -3.54 -0.26 1.34
CA ILE A 115 -2.96 -0.38 2.68
C ILE A 115 -3.85 -1.27 3.55
N GLY A 116 -5.17 -1.08 3.51
CA GLY A 116 -6.13 -1.91 4.23
C GLY A 116 -6.01 -3.39 3.85
N LEU A 117 -5.91 -3.71 2.55
CA LEU A 117 -5.69 -5.07 2.08
C LEU A 117 -4.34 -5.65 2.54
N ALA A 118 -3.27 -4.85 2.51
CA ALA A 118 -1.96 -5.29 3.00
C ALA A 118 -1.97 -5.54 4.51
N SER A 119 -2.64 -4.68 5.28
CA SER A 119 -2.84 -4.87 6.72
C SER A 119 -3.68 -6.10 7.05
N LEU A 120 -4.77 -6.33 6.32
CA LEU A 120 -5.60 -7.54 6.48
C LEU A 120 -4.82 -8.81 6.18
N LEU A 121 -3.96 -8.77 5.16
CA LEU A 121 -3.09 -9.89 4.80
C LEU A 121 -2.04 -10.17 5.90
N ILE A 122 -1.52 -9.15 6.58
CA ILE A 122 -0.63 -9.32 7.74
C ILE A 122 -1.39 -9.84 8.96
N LEU A 123 -2.61 -9.36 9.20
CA LEU A 123 -3.45 -9.84 10.31
C LEU A 123 -3.89 -11.30 10.16
N GLY A 124 -3.98 -11.79 8.93
CA GLY A 124 -4.30 -13.19 8.64
C GLY A 124 -3.09 -14.14 8.70
N LEU A 125 -1.89 -13.62 8.99
CA LEU A 125 -0.65 -14.38 9.12
C LEU A 125 -0.44 -14.82 10.58
#